data_AF-A0A840HZ65-F1
#
_entry.id   AF-A0A840HZ65-F1
#
_cell.length_a   1.000
_cell.length_b   1.000
_cell.length_c   1.000
_cell.angle_alpha   90.00
_cell.angle_beta   90.00
_cell.angle_gamma   90.00
#
_symmetry.space_group_name_H-M   'P 1'
#
loop_
_entity.id
_entity.type
_entity.pdbx_description
1 polymer ?
#
loop_
_entity_poly.entity_id
_entity_poly.type
_entity_poly.pdbx_seq_one_letter_code
_entity_poly.pdbx_strand_id
1 'polypeptide(L)'
;MERMMMAQIDLEALRERVRQMDFERGTPEQVAAWREDVAEARANLAIEDMEPTIDEDAMFAMMLDEGVPPALMPSIILSLYQPGTDQIAA
;
A
#
# COMPACT_ATOMS: atom_id res chain seq x y z
N MET A 1 9.63 11.57 -20.19
CA MET A 1 9.51 10.53 -19.14
C MET A 1 8.06 10.51 -18.75
N GLU A 2 7.31 9.55 -19.30
CA GLU A 2 5.91 9.34 -18.94
C GLU A 2 5.88 8.89 -17.48
N ARG A 3 5.52 9.81 -16.56
CA ARG A 3 4.84 9.36 -15.33
C ARG A 3 3.60 8.65 -15.86
N MET A 4 3.65 7.31 -15.91
CA MET A 4 2.47 6.50 -16.20
C MET A 4 1.39 7.07 -15.29
N MET A 5 0.37 7.67 -15.90
CA MET A 5 -0.80 8.17 -15.21
C MET A 5 -1.36 6.95 -14.48
N MET A 6 -1.02 6.83 -13.19
CA MET A 6 -1.47 5.76 -12.32
C MET A 6 -2.98 5.83 -12.42
N ALA A 7 -3.56 4.89 -13.17
CA ALA A 7 -4.98 4.74 -13.30
C ALA A 7 -5.55 4.82 -11.89
N GLN A 8 -6.50 5.74 -11.68
CA GLN A 8 -7.08 6.07 -10.38
C GLN A 8 -7.04 4.86 -9.44
N ILE A 9 -6.17 4.91 -8.42
CA ILE A 9 -6.01 3.80 -7.49
C ILE A 9 -7.37 3.58 -6.84
N ASP A 10 -8.03 2.46 -7.15
CA ASP A 10 -9.31 2.13 -6.56
C ASP A 10 -9.09 1.68 -5.11
N LEU A 11 -9.08 2.65 -4.21
CA LEU A 11 -8.84 2.44 -2.78
C LEU A 11 -9.90 1.54 -2.15
N GLU A 12 -11.12 1.54 -2.67
CA GLU A 12 -12.21 0.69 -2.17
C GLU A 12 -11.97 -0.77 -2.57
N ALA A 13 -11.69 -1.04 -3.84
CA ALA A 13 -11.34 -2.37 -4.32
C ALA A 13 -10.07 -2.91 -3.64
N LEU A 14 -9.08 -2.05 -3.40
CA LEU A 14 -7.89 -2.41 -2.64
C LEU A 14 -8.23 -2.78 -1.19
N ARG A 15 -9.07 -1.98 -0.52
CA ARG A 15 -9.51 -2.25 0.84
C ARG A 15 -10.22 -3.59 0.93
N GLU A 16 -11.16 -3.87 0.03
CA GLU A 16 -11.86 -5.15 -0.01
C GLU A 16 -10.91 -6.32 -0.22
N ARG A 17 -9.94 -6.18 -1.12
CA ARG A 17 -8.92 -7.22 -1.37
C ARG A 17 -8.06 -7.45 -0.14
N VAL A 18 -7.57 -6.39 0.50
CA VAL A 18 -6.80 -6.46 1.75
C VAL A 18 -7.61 -7.16 2.85
N ARG A 19 -8.93 -6.96 2.91
CA ARG A 19 -9.82 -7.65 3.86
C ARG A 19 -9.99 -9.14 3.58
N GLN A 20 -9.94 -9.54 2.31
CA GLN A 20 -10.02 -10.95 1.88
C GLN A 20 -8.70 -11.70 2.07
N MET A 21 -7.57 -11.01 2.21
CA MET A 21 -6.28 -11.64 2.43
C MET A 21 -6.14 -12.12 3.87
N ASP A 22 -5.62 -13.34 4.01
CA ASP A 22 -5.30 -13.95 5.30
C ASP A 22 -3.87 -13.59 5.68
N PHE A 23 -3.71 -12.66 6.62
CA PHE A 23 -2.43 -12.28 7.20
C PHE A 23 -2.63 -11.74 8.63
N GLU A 24 -1.56 -11.75 9.41
CA GLU A 24 -1.58 -11.18 10.76
C GLU A 24 -1.61 -9.65 10.68
N ARG A 25 -2.77 -9.07 11.04
CA ARG A 25 -2.94 -7.62 11.12
C ARG A 25 -2.23 -7.07 12.35
N GLY A 26 -1.63 -5.90 12.20
CA GLY A 26 -1.04 -5.17 13.32
C GLY A 26 -2.06 -4.78 14.38
N THR A 27 -1.62 -4.76 15.63
CA THR A 27 -2.38 -4.13 16.71
C THR A 27 -2.41 -2.60 16.52
N PRO A 28 -3.34 -1.88 17.16
CA PRO A 28 -3.38 -0.41 17.09
C PRO A 28 -2.05 0.25 17.50
N GLU A 29 -1.33 -0.33 18.45
CA GLU A 29 -0.01 0.16 18.90
C GLU A 29 1.06 -0.03 17.81
N GLN A 30 1.06 -1.18 17.13
CA GLN A 30 1.96 -1.43 16.01
C GLN A 30 1.65 -0.51 14.82
N VAL A 31 0.37 -0.30 14.52
CA VAL A 31 -0.05 0.62 13.46
C VAL A 31 0.38 2.06 13.77
N ALA A 32 0.28 2.50 15.02
CA ALA A 32 0.77 3.81 15.43
C ALA A 32 2.28 3.94 15.23
N ALA A 33 3.07 2.93 15.61
CA ALA A 33 4.50 2.90 15.38
C ALA A 33 4.85 2.93 13.89
N TRP A 34 4.15 2.13 13.07
CA TRP A 34 4.37 2.13 11.61
C TRP A 34 4.01 3.47 10.95
N ARG A 35 3.01 4.19 11.45
CA ARG A 35 2.68 5.54 10.96
C ARG A 35 3.81 6.53 11.20
N GLU A 36 4.48 6.43 12.34
CA GLU A 36 5.65 7.25 12.66
C GLU A 36 6.83 6.88 11.74
N ASP A 37 7.16 5.58 11.64
CA ASP A 37 8.24 5.08 10.77
C ASP A 37 8.04 5.48 9.30
N VAL A 38 6.80 5.42 8.80
CA VAL A 38 6.45 5.82 7.44
C VAL A 38 6.59 7.33 7.25
N ALA A 39 6.22 8.14 8.24
CA ALA A 39 6.42 9.58 8.17
C ALA A 39 7.91 9.96 8.12
N GLU A 40 8.75 9.29 8.91
CA GLU A 40 10.20 9.46 8.86
C GLU A 40 10.79 8.98 7.52
N ALA A 41 10.35 7.83 7.02
CA ALA A 41 10.77 7.32 5.72
C ALA A 41 10.39 8.27 4.57
N ARG A 42 9.22 8.91 4.62
CA ARG A 42 8.78 9.92 3.64
C ARG A 42 9.70 11.14 3.64
N ALA A 43 10.14 11.60 4.80
CA ALA A 43 11.10 12.70 4.89
C ALA A 43 12.43 12.33 4.20
N ASN A 44 12.89 11.08 4.37
CA ASN A 44 14.08 10.58 3.69
C ASN A 44 13.88 10.48 2.16
N LEU A 45 12.73 10.01 1.69
CA LEU A 45 12.41 9.91 0.26
C LEU A 45 12.27 11.27 -0.41
N ALA A 46 11.77 12.28 0.30
CA ALA A 46 11.67 13.65 -0.20
C ALA A 46 13.05 14.28 -0.48
N ILE A 47 14.09 13.87 0.26
CA ILE A 47 15.48 14.30 0.00
C ILE A 47 15.98 13.72 -1.34
N GLU A 48 15.54 12.51 -1.67
CA GLU A 48 15.92 11.78 -2.90
C GLU A 48 15.00 12.08 -4.09
N ASP A 49 14.07 13.04 -3.97
CA ASP A 49 13.03 13.36 -4.97
C ASP A 49 12.18 12.13 -5.38
N MET A 50 12.00 11.20 -4.44
CA MET A 50 11.22 9.97 -4.58
C MET A 50 9.97 10.00 -3.70
N GLU A 51 9.43 11.18 -3.38
CA GLU A 51 8.21 11.26 -2.59
C GLU A 51 7.04 10.57 -3.34
N PRO A 52 6.23 9.77 -2.64
CA PRO A 52 4.99 9.26 -3.20
C PRO A 52 4.05 10.40 -3.58
N THR A 53 3.29 10.21 -4.65
CA THR A 53 2.18 11.11 -4.99
C THR A 53 1.08 11.08 -3.94
N ILE A 54 0.17 12.06 -3.97
CA ILE A 54 -0.97 12.15 -3.03
C ILE A 54 -1.83 10.87 -3.06
N ASP A 55 -2.03 10.28 -4.23
CA ASP A 55 -2.81 9.04 -4.39
C ASP A 55 -2.08 7.84 -3.77
N GLU A 56 -0.76 7.74 -3.94
CA GLU A 56 0.06 6.71 -3.29
C GLU A 56 0.07 6.89 -1.77
N ASP A 57 0.16 8.12 -1.28
CA ASP A 57 0.09 8.45 0.14
C ASP A 57 -1.21 7.94 0.77
N ALA A 58 -2.34 8.20 0.11
CA ALA A 58 -3.66 7.74 0.52
C ALA A 58 -3.77 6.20 0.51
N MET A 59 -3.15 5.54 -0.48
CA MET A 59 -3.05 4.08 -0.55
C MET A 59 -2.30 3.51 0.66
N PHE A 60 -1.12 4.05 0.98
CA PHE A 60 -0.33 3.63 2.14
C PHE A 60 -1.07 3.86 3.46
N ALA A 61 -1.71 5.03 3.61
CA ALA A 61 -2.50 5.36 4.80
C ALA A 61 -3.66 4.37 4.99
N MET A 62 -4.36 4.01 3.91
CA MET A 62 -5.45 3.04 3.96
C MET A 62 -4.96 1.63 4.34
N MET A 63 -3.84 1.17 3.78
CA MET A 63 -3.25 -0.13 4.15
C MET A 63 -2.85 -0.17 5.64
N LEU A 64 -2.27 0.91 6.16
CA LEU A 64 -1.96 1.02 7.60
C LEU A 64 -3.23 0.99 8.46
N ASP A 65 -4.30 1.65 8.03
CA ASP A 65 -5.60 1.66 8.74
C ASP A 65 -6.22 0.26 8.81
N GLU A 66 -6.07 -0.54 7.75
CA GLU A 66 -6.49 -1.94 7.73
C GLU A 66 -5.53 -2.87 8.52
N GLY A 67 -4.46 -2.33 9.11
CA GLY A 67 -3.49 -3.10 9.90
C GLY A 67 -2.52 -3.91 9.04
N VAL A 68 -2.31 -3.54 7.78
CA VAL A 68 -1.31 -4.18 6.92
C VAL A 68 0.08 -3.84 7.41
N PRO A 69 0.95 -4.84 7.70
CA PRO A 69 2.32 -4.57 8.07
C PRO A 69 3.10 -4.01 6.86
N PRO A 70 3.99 -3.02 7.04
CA PRO A 70 4.77 -2.41 5.96
C PRO A 70 5.53 -3.43 5.09
N ALA A 71 5.98 -4.55 5.68
CA ALA A 71 6.66 -5.63 4.96
C ALA A 71 5.77 -6.34 3.92
N LEU A 72 4.44 -6.33 4.08
CA LEU A 72 3.51 -6.95 3.14
C LEU A 72 2.97 -5.99 2.08
N MET A 73 3.07 -4.68 2.30
CA MET A 73 2.55 -3.67 1.37
C MET A 73 3.13 -3.84 -0.05
N PRO A 74 4.44 -4.01 -0.29
CA PRO A 74 4.97 -4.19 -1.64
C PRO A 74 4.39 -5.41 -2.35
N SER A 75 4.18 -6.51 -1.64
CA SER A 75 3.61 -7.75 -2.20
C SER A 75 2.14 -7.58 -2.57
N ILE A 76 1.37 -6.85 -1.75
CA ILE A 76 -0.03 -6.52 -2.03
C ILE A 76 -0.11 -5.62 -3.25
N ILE A 77 0.67 -4.53 -3.26
CA ILE A 77 0.76 -3.58 -4.37
C ILE A 77 1.15 -4.32 -5.66
N LEU A 78 2.21 -5.14 -5.64
CA LEU A 78 2.65 -5.90 -6.81
C LEU A 78 1.54 -6.81 -7.35
N SER A 79 0.78 -7.44 -6.44
CA SER A 79 -0.36 -8.29 -6.81
C SER A 79 -1.50 -7.53 -7.51
N LEU A 80 -1.56 -6.20 -7.39
CA LEU A 80 -2.52 -5.35 -8.12
C LEU A 80 -2.01 -4.97 -9.51
N TYR A 81 -0.69 -4.79 -9.66
CA TYR A 81 -0.06 -4.37 -10.91
C TYR A 81 0.35 -5.53 -11.82
N GLN A 82 0.33 -6.79 -11.36
CA GLN A 82 0.57 -7.93 -12.23
C GLN A 82 -0.61 -8.07 -13.22
N PRO A 83 -0.42 -7.85 -14.53
CA PRO A 83 -1.44 -8.19 -15.50
C PRO A 83 -1.45 -9.72 -15.63
N GLY A 84 -2.45 -10.38 -15.02
CA GLY A 84 -2.70 -11.81 -15.27
C GLY A 84 -2.78 -12.75 -14.07
N THR A 85 -3.27 -12.32 -12.90
CA THR A 85 -3.79 -13.29 -11.90
C THR A 85 -5.32 -13.29 -11.85
N ASP A 86 -5.93 -13.22 -13.03
CA ASP A 86 -7.24 -13.82 -13.34
C ASP A 86 -7.05 -15.32 -13.64
N GLN A 87 -6.43 -16.06 -12.73
CA GLN A 87 -6.49 -17.53 -12.75
C GLN A 87 -7.10 -18.03 -11.45
N ILE A 88 -8.40 -17.79 -11.33
CA ILE A 88 -9.30 -18.83 -10.85
C ILE A 88 -9.31 -19.95 -11.91
N ALA A 89 -8.69 -21.09 -11.58
CA ALA A 89 -8.97 -22.34 -12.26
C ALA A 89 -8.79 -23.50 -11.27
N ALA A 90 -9.94 -23.99 -10.80
CA ALA A 90 -10.30 -25.34 -10.33
C ALA A 90 -9.30 -26.15 -9.48
#